data_AF-A0A841GM97-F1
#
_entry.id   AF-A0A841GM97-F1
#
_cell.length_a   1.000
_cell.length_b   1.000
_cell.length_c   1.000
_cell.angle_alpha   90.00
_cell.angle_beta   90.00
_cell.angle_gamma   90.00
#
_symmetry.space_group_name_H-M   'P 1'
#
loop_
_entity.id
_entity.type
_entity.pdbx_description
1 polymer ?
#
loop_
_entity_poly.entity_id
_entity_poly.type
_entity_poly.pdbx_seq_one_letter_code
_entity_poly.pdbx_strand_id
1 'polypeptide(L)' 'MRDSHLTEINNAHLFMEYLRCSGFKLPGSRCNNWELVMHEEVIARIKKDSNGQKKFFICAALIGRK' A
#
# COMPACT_ATOMS: atom_id res chain seq x y z
N MET A 1 9.52 14.50 4.29
CA MET A 1 9.93 13.47 3.31
C MET A 1 9.82 12.08 3.93
N ARG A 2 8.63 11.61 4.35
CA ARG A 2 8.46 10.32 5.06
C ARG A 2 7.99 9.16 4.18
N ASP A 3 7.81 9.38 2.88
CA ASP A 3 7.23 8.40 1.96
C ASP A 3 8.05 8.24 0.66
N SER A 4 9.32 8.68 0.63
CA SER A 4 10.13 8.68 -0.61
C SER A 4 10.39 7.27 -1.16
N HIS A 5 10.18 6.24 -0.36
CA HIS A 5 10.35 4.83 -0.71
C HIS A 5 9.05 4.16 -1.18
N LEU A 6 7.91 4.86 -1.10
CA LEU A 6 6.62 4.35 -1.53
C LEU A 6 6.37 4.67 -3.01
N THR A 7 5.99 3.64 -3.76
CA THR A 7 5.59 3.75 -5.16
C THR A 7 4.07 3.74 -5.26
N GLU A 8 3.49 4.73 -5.95
CA GLU A 8 2.06 4.75 -6.27
C GLU A 8 1.74 3.66 -7.31
N ILE A 9 0.66 2.92 -7.08
CA ILE A 9 0.11 1.98 -8.05
C ILE A 9 -1.30 2.42 -8.44
N ASN A 10 -1.56 2.50 -9.75
CA ASN A 10 -2.85 2.91 -10.29
C ASN A 10 -3.91 1.79 -10.32
N ASN A 11 -3.57 0.57 -9.89
CA ASN A 11 -4.46 -0.58 -9.96
C ASN A 11 -4.65 -1.21 -8.57
N ALA A 12 -5.89 -1.14 -8.07
CA ALA A 12 -6.29 -1.72 -6.80
C ALA A 12 -6.04 -3.24 -6.73
N HIS A 13 -6.21 -3.97 -7.84
CA HIS A 13 -5.95 -5.40 -7.88
C HIS A 13 -4.47 -5.71 -7.68
N LEU A 14 -3.57 -4.95 -8.32
CA LEU A 14 -2.13 -5.11 -8.14
C LEU A 14 -1.70 -4.83 -6.71
N PHE A 15 -2.30 -3.82 -6.07
CA PHE A 15 -2.07 -3.54 -4.65
C PHE A 15 -2.51 -4.71 -3.75
N MET A 16 -3.68 -5.29 -4.01
CA MET A 16 -4.19 -6.43 -3.24
C MET A 16 -3.36 -7.69 -3.45
N GLU A 17 -2.93 -7.96 -4.69
CA GLU A 17 -2.01 -9.07 -4.99
C GLU A 17 -0.66 -8.87 -4.30
N TYR A 18 -0.11 -7.65 -4.30
CA TYR A 18 1.11 -7.35 -3.54
C TYR A 18 1.00 -7.72 -2.06
N LEU A 19 -0.09 -7.30 -1.41
CA LEU A 19 -0.34 -7.61 0.00
C LEU A 19 -0.48 -9.12 0.22
N ARG A 20 -1.21 -9.81 -0.66
CA ARG A 20 -1.41 -11.25 -0.60
C ARG A 20 -0.08 -12.00 -0.75
N CYS A 21 0.71 -11.69 -1.77
CA CYS A 21 2.01 -12.31 -2.04
C CYS A 21 3.01 -12.06 -0.90
N SER A 22 2.87 -10.94 -0.20
CA SER A 22 3.70 -10.58 0.96
C SER A 22 3.19 -11.15 2.29
N GLY A 23 2.10 -11.93 2.28
CA GLY A 23 1.54 -12.57 3.48
C GLY A 23 0.79 -11.62 4.41
N PHE A 24 0.46 -10.41 3.95
CA PHE A 24 -0.23 -9.41 4.76
C PHE A 24 -1.75 -9.52 4.66
N LYS A 25 -2.44 -9.13 5.74
CA LYS A 25 -3.90 -9.03 5.75
C LYS A 25 -4.37 -7.97 4.77
N LEU A 26 -5.37 -8.32 3.99
CA LEU A 26 -5.99 -7.41 3.03
C LEU A 26 -6.87 -6.39 3.75
N PRO A 27 -6.81 -5.10 3.38
CA PRO A 27 -7.71 -4.10 3.91
C PRO A 27 -9.15 -4.38 3.47
N GLY A 28 -10.12 -4.05 4.31
CA GLY A 28 -11.54 -4.17 3.97
C GLY A 28 -11.91 -3.32 2.75
N SER A 29 -12.92 -3.74 1.98
CA SER A 29 -13.26 -3.14 0.68
C SER A 29 -13.54 -1.63 0.74
N ARG A 30 -14.09 -1.12 1.85
CA ARG A 30 -14.44 0.30 2.05
C ARG A 30 -13.36 1.14 2.74
N CYS A 31 -12.15 0.61 2.93
CA CYS A 31 -11.11 1.33 3.67
C CYS A 31 -10.54 2.47 2.81
N ASN A 32 -10.81 3.73 3.17
CA ASN A 32 -10.38 4.91 2.39
C ASN A 32 -9.03 5.47 2.86
N ASN A 33 -8.68 5.21 4.12
CA ASN A 33 -7.39 5.55 4.72
C ASN A 33 -6.93 4.31 5.48
N TRP A 34 -5.80 3.76 5.07
CA TRP A 34 -5.25 2.55 5.67
C TRP A 34 -3.74 2.54 5.48
N GLU A 35 -3.01 2.03 6.46
CA GLU A 35 -1.57 1.89 6.39
C GLU A 35 -1.16 0.54 6.96
N LEU A 36 -0.12 -0.04 6.37
CA LEU A 36 0.61 -1.16 6.90
C LEU A 36 1.99 -0.67 7.30
N VAL A 37 2.31 -0.83 8.57
CA VAL A 37 3.59 -0.45 9.15
C VAL A 37 4.36 -1.71 9.54
N MET A 38 5.62 -1.78 9.14
CA MET A 38 6.54 -2.86 9.50
C MET A 38 7.87 -2.23 9.90
N HIS A 39 8.43 -2.62 11.06
CA HIS A 39 9.67 -2.05 11.60
C HIS A 39 9.70 -0.50 11.57
N GLU A 40 8.59 0.13 12.00
CA GLU A 40 8.41 1.59 12.04
C GLU A 40 8.31 2.29 10.67
N GLU A 41 8.35 1.53 9.56
CA GLU A 41 8.21 2.06 8.20
C GLU A 41 6.84 1.71 7.60
N VAL A 42 6.24 2.66 6.89
CA VAL A 42 5.03 2.39 6.11
C VAL A 42 5.44 1.61 4.86
N ILE A 43 4.88 0.42 4.69
CA ILE A 43 5.21 -0.48 3.58
C ILE A 43 4.07 -0.67 2.58
N ALA A 44 2.86 -0.29 2.97
CA ALA A 44 1.71 -0.16 2.08
C ALA A 44 0.75 0.89 2.63
N ARG A 45 0.10 1.66 1.76
CA ARG A 45 -0.86 2.68 2.14
C ARG A 45 -2.00 2.77 1.14
N ILE A 46 -3.18 3.03 1.66
CA ILE A 46 -4.33 3.53 0.93
C ILE A 46 -4.63 4.92 1.46
N LYS A 47 -4.79 5.89 0.57
CA LYS A 47 -5.19 7.24 0.93
C LYS A 47 -6.14 7.81 -0.11
N LYS A 48 -7.08 8.66 0.32
CA LYS A 48 -7.90 9.46 -0.59
C LYS A 48 -7.17 10.74 -0.99
N ASP A 49 -7.11 11.04 -2.27
CA ASP A 49 -6.56 12.32 -2.75
C ASP A 49 -7.56 13.47 -2.56
N SER A 50 -7.14 14.68 -2.93
CA SER A 50 -7.97 15.90 -2.86
C SER A 50 -9.22 15.85 -3.73
N ASN A 51 -9.24 15.01 -4.76
CA ASN A 51 -10.37 14.82 -5.67
C ASN A 51 -11.29 13.68 -5.21
N GLY A 52 -10.99 13.07 -4.05
CA GLY A 52 -11.76 11.95 -3.53
C GLY A 52 -11.44 10.61 -4.21
N GLN A 53 -10.39 10.53 -5.02
CA GLN A 53 -9.97 9.27 -5.62
C GLN A 53 -9.08 8.48 -4.65
N LYS A 54 -9.22 7.16 -4.70
CA LYS A 54 -8.45 6.25 -3.87
C LYS A 54 -7.09 5.99 -4.52
N LYS A 55 -6.02 6.29 -3.79
CA LYS A 55 -4.63 6.08 -4.18
C LYS A 55 -4.03 4.95 -3.37
N PHE A 56 -3.21 4.14 -4.02
CA PHE A 56 -2.58 2.96 -3.45
C PHE A 56 -1.08 3.11 -3.55
N PHE A 57 -0.36 2.79 -2.48
CA PHE A 57 1.08 2.93 -2.39
C PHE A 57 1.69 1.68 -1.79
N ILE A 58 2.82 1.23 -2.33
CA ILE A 58 3.57 0.08 -1.79
C ILE A 58 5.06 0.41 -1.68
N CYS A 59 5.77 -0.25 -0.77
CA CYS A 59 7.22 -0.27 -0.79
C CYS A 59 7.69 -1.38 -1.74
N ALA A 60 8.07 -1.01 -2.97
CA ALA A 60 8.51 -1.98 -3.97
C ALA A 60 9.79 -2.74 -3.56
N ALA A 61 10.61 -2.16 -2.67
CA ALA A 61 11.85 -2.79 -2.17
C ALA A 61 11.62 -4.07 -1.34
N LEU A 62 10.37 -4.35 -0.94
CA LEU A 62 9.99 -5.58 -0.24
C LEU A 62 9.56 -6.70 -1.19
N ILE A 63 9.33 -6.39 -2.47
CA ILE A 63 9.01 -7.40 -3.48
C ILE A 63 10.27 -8.26 -3.72
N GLY A 64 10.21 -9.54 -3.35
CA GLY A 64 11.28 -10.51 -3.61
C GLY A 64 12.23 -10.80 -2.46
N ARG A 65 12.05 -10.17 -1.28
CA ARG A 65 12.71 -10.63 -0.05
C ARG A 65 11.98 -11.87 0.46
N LYS A 66 12.48 -13.05 0.10
CA LYS A 66 11.99 -14.35 0.57
C LYS A 66 13.00 -14.94 1.55
#